data_AF-A0A7X7IPW8-F1
#
_entry.id   AF-A0A7X7IPW8-F1
#
_cell.length_a   1.000
_cell.length_b   1.000
_cell.length_c   1.000
_cell.angle_alpha   90.00
_cell.angle_beta   90.00
_cell.angle_gamma   90.00
#
_symmetry.space_group_name_H-M   'P 1'
#
loop_
_entity.id
_entity.type
_entity.pdbx_description
1 polymer ?
#
loop_
_entity_poly.entity_id
_entity_poly.type
_entity_poly.pdbx_seq_one_letter_code
_entity_poly.pdbx_strand_id
1 'polypeptide(L)'
;GFEVTYVQSPQMARWSVESNDGGRVLRIHLREQTAGLVVMSLSAIRSAPKLDAWSMPRLEPLDVEGQVSVVGLVLEDRLQARSVKTQGLIPVDTLVLTRALPASVFQAEPGSPRVRPIIAGYAPQRDFGISAGFHKPEAEVSVTTNLLLTLTDKGHEIRGGFAILPKEEKRFSFDFAAPAGWDVTAVTDVENKPLPIERFDRPEGGTRIHVRLPQGVTPLREYRLYFQASHQPAGWLESWTTKETAFPTFTVLGVSRESGALAVAVRDDITARPTTTERIEPLDEHEKEKYGLGGVPTQLAFRFEGSGYQMGLAAERVKPRLTARTISSFVVTPDVLVAHYEILYDVQEAATRELVLLLPESTPESLVIRGLGSTRLKEYSSQLEGGNRRWRILLADPGRETVRLAVDCQQPLAEEVPSSLPLPIVQAEGVSYQSGLVSVEGSAELNVEIKTDLSKADVGELVDAAYQPGKRLLGVYRFVGDQPKIGASVSRDAAYTLPAVIVQRAELATLLDAGGLAQTAARYALRTKAPFVQL
;
A
#
# COMPACT_ATOMS: atom_id res chain seq x y z
N GLY A 1 21.40 -29.67 -54.26
CA GLY A 1 22.11 -28.62 -55.03
C GLY A 1 21.32 -27.33 -54.93
N PHE A 2 21.82 -26.24 -55.51
CA PHE A 2 21.04 -24.99 -55.62
C PHE A 2 19.91 -25.17 -56.60
N GLU A 3 18.79 -24.53 -56.29
CA GLU A 3 17.70 -24.28 -57.21
C GLU A 3 17.81 -22.85 -57.70
N VAL A 4 18.02 -22.67 -59.00
CA VAL A 4 18.05 -21.34 -59.63
C VAL A 4 16.62 -20.83 -59.67
N THR A 5 16.35 -19.73 -58.99
CA THR A 5 15.00 -19.15 -58.88
C THR A 5 14.80 -17.96 -59.81
N TYR A 6 15.89 -17.28 -60.19
CA TYR A 6 15.83 -16.09 -61.01
C TYR A 6 17.10 -15.93 -61.86
N VAL A 7 16.91 -15.61 -63.14
CA VAL A 7 18.00 -15.22 -64.06
C VAL A 7 17.50 -14.04 -64.87
N GLN A 8 18.30 -12.98 -64.98
CA GLN A 8 17.99 -11.81 -65.78
C GLN A 8 19.23 -11.28 -66.49
N SER A 9 19.09 -10.93 -67.76
CA SER A 9 20.06 -10.13 -68.50
C SER A 9 19.32 -9.33 -69.58
N PRO A 10 19.74 -8.10 -69.92
CA PRO A 10 19.08 -7.29 -70.95
C PRO A 10 18.90 -7.99 -72.29
N GLN A 11 19.86 -8.85 -72.67
CA GLN A 11 19.85 -9.58 -73.95
C GLN A 11 19.43 -11.05 -73.82
N MET A 12 18.83 -11.46 -72.69
CA MET A 12 18.43 -12.85 -72.49
C MET A 12 17.20 -13.21 -73.34
N ALA A 13 17.28 -14.34 -74.06
CA ALA A 13 16.15 -14.97 -74.73
C ALA A 13 15.47 -16.01 -73.81
N ARG A 14 16.28 -16.93 -73.25
CA ARG A 14 15.82 -17.95 -72.32
C ARG A 14 17.00 -18.50 -71.50
N TRP A 15 16.70 -19.15 -70.38
CA TRP A 15 17.66 -19.93 -69.63
C TRP A 15 17.13 -21.33 -69.34
N SER A 16 18.02 -22.28 -69.13
CA SER A 16 17.71 -23.66 -68.75
C SER A 16 18.78 -24.19 -67.80
N VAL A 17 18.40 -25.09 -66.91
CA VAL A 17 19.35 -25.83 -66.07
C VAL A 17 19.39 -27.26 -66.58
N GLU A 18 20.58 -27.68 -67.02
CA GLU A 18 20.85 -29.03 -67.51
C GLU A 18 21.66 -29.79 -66.45
N SER A 19 21.38 -31.08 -66.28
CA SER A 19 22.20 -31.96 -65.42
C SER A 19 23.14 -32.78 -66.30
N ASN A 20 24.39 -32.88 -65.89
CA ASN A 20 25.46 -33.57 -66.60
C ASN A 20 26.36 -34.30 -65.59
N ASP A 21 27.19 -35.24 -66.06
CA ASP A 21 28.01 -36.11 -65.19
C ASP A 21 28.96 -35.35 -64.24
N GLY A 22 29.22 -34.07 -64.51
CA GLY A 22 30.04 -33.17 -63.68
C GLY A 22 29.28 -32.15 -62.82
N GLY A 23 27.93 -32.11 -62.84
CA GLY A 23 27.16 -31.15 -62.04
C GLY A 23 25.86 -30.67 -62.68
N ARG A 24 25.44 -29.45 -62.33
CA ARG A 24 24.33 -28.74 -63.00
C ARG A 24 24.91 -27.55 -63.74
N VAL A 25 24.58 -27.42 -65.02
CA VAL A 25 24.98 -26.28 -65.86
C VAL A 25 23.78 -25.39 -66.12
N LEU A 26 23.90 -24.11 -65.74
CA LEU A 26 22.96 -23.07 -66.13
C LEU A 26 23.32 -22.55 -67.52
N ARG A 27 22.54 -22.93 -68.53
CA ARG A 27 22.72 -22.46 -69.90
C ARG A 27 21.83 -21.25 -70.16
N ILE A 28 22.44 -20.13 -70.56
CA ILE A 28 21.74 -18.88 -70.83
C ILE A 28 21.89 -18.56 -72.31
N HIS A 29 20.76 -18.41 -72.99
CA HIS A 29 20.71 -18.11 -74.42
C HIS A 29 20.45 -16.62 -74.60
N LEU A 30 21.34 -15.94 -75.31
CA LEU A 30 21.18 -14.53 -75.69
C LEU A 30 20.35 -14.43 -76.98
N ARG A 31 19.67 -13.30 -77.16
CA ARG A 31 18.80 -13.03 -78.33
C ARG A 31 19.59 -12.85 -79.62
N GLU A 32 20.81 -12.35 -79.51
CA GLU A 32 21.71 -12.05 -80.61
C GLU A 32 23.15 -12.30 -80.18
N GLN A 33 24.06 -12.38 -81.14
CA GLN A 33 25.48 -12.47 -80.86
C GLN A 33 25.97 -11.13 -80.30
N THR A 34 26.54 -11.14 -79.10
CA THR A 34 26.97 -9.92 -78.41
C THR A 34 28.49 -9.82 -78.36
N ALA A 35 29.00 -8.60 -78.55
CA ALA A 35 30.37 -8.22 -78.18
C ALA A 35 30.33 -7.14 -77.08
N GLY A 36 31.23 -7.22 -76.10
CA GLY A 36 31.32 -6.28 -74.99
C GLY A 36 30.77 -6.81 -73.66
N LEU A 37 30.49 -5.90 -72.72
CA LEU A 37 30.06 -6.24 -71.36
C LEU A 37 28.59 -6.68 -71.34
N VAL A 38 28.34 -7.93 -70.93
CA VAL A 38 27.00 -8.45 -70.68
C VAL A 38 26.79 -8.60 -69.18
N VAL A 39 25.82 -7.87 -68.63
CA VAL A 39 25.45 -7.98 -67.21
C VAL A 39 24.40 -9.06 -67.04
N MET A 40 24.62 -9.93 -66.07
CA MET A 40 23.74 -11.04 -65.74
C MET A 40 23.48 -11.04 -64.23
N SER A 41 22.22 -11.19 -63.84
CA SER A 41 21.79 -11.30 -62.46
C SER A 41 21.20 -12.69 -62.23
N LEU A 42 21.67 -13.37 -61.20
CA LEU A 42 21.27 -14.72 -60.82
C LEU A 42 20.85 -14.73 -59.36
N SER A 43 19.73 -15.38 -59.05
CA SER A 43 19.37 -15.79 -57.69
C SER A 43 19.17 -17.30 -57.64
N ALA A 44 19.66 -17.91 -56.57
CA ALA A 44 19.53 -19.33 -56.35
C ALA A 44 19.39 -19.62 -54.84
N ILE A 45 18.56 -20.60 -54.51
CA ILE A 45 18.26 -20.97 -53.13
C ILE A 45 18.75 -22.40 -52.88
N ARG A 46 19.23 -22.64 -51.67
CA ARG A 46 19.51 -23.97 -51.15
C ARG A 46 18.82 -24.14 -49.81
N SER A 47 17.88 -25.07 -49.74
CA SER A 47 17.20 -25.44 -48.50
C SER A 47 18.10 -26.28 -47.59
N ALA A 48 17.94 -26.12 -46.28
CA ALA A 48 18.62 -26.88 -45.23
C ALA A 48 20.16 -26.98 -45.36
N PRO A 49 20.88 -25.85 -45.40
CA PRO A 49 22.34 -25.90 -45.28
C PRO A 49 22.76 -26.43 -43.90
N LYS A 50 23.88 -27.14 -43.83
CA LYS A 50 24.51 -27.51 -42.55
C LYS A 50 25.13 -26.25 -41.95
N LEU A 51 24.54 -25.70 -40.88
CA LEU A 51 24.99 -24.44 -40.28
C LEU A 51 26.37 -24.54 -39.62
N ASP A 52 26.67 -25.66 -38.94
CA ASP A 52 27.95 -25.82 -38.21
C ASP A 52 29.18 -26.03 -39.12
N ALA A 53 28.94 -26.43 -40.37
CA ALA A 53 29.98 -26.75 -41.36
C ALA A 53 29.57 -26.22 -42.74
N TRP A 54 29.14 -24.97 -42.79
CA TRP A 54 28.74 -24.33 -44.02
C TRP A 54 29.96 -24.02 -44.88
N SER A 55 29.85 -24.31 -46.17
CA SER A 55 30.82 -23.85 -47.17
C SER A 55 30.10 -23.12 -48.29
N MET A 56 30.73 -22.05 -48.76
CA MET A 56 30.23 -21.29 -49.88
C MET A 56 30.19 -22.18 -51.11
N PRO A 57 29.04 -22.25 -51.80
CA PRO A 57 28.95 -22.97 -53.05
C PRO A 57 29.76 -22.30 -54.15
N ARG A 58 30.28 -23.12 -55.06
CA ARG A 58 30.96 -22.62 -56.25
C ARG A 58 29.95 -22.36 -57.37
N LEU A 59 30.00 -21.15 -57.92
CA LEU A 59 29.33 -20.77 -59.16
C LEU A 59 30.44 -20.37 -60.14
N GLU A 60 30.71 -21.24 -61.11
CA GLU A 60 31.82 -21.07 -62.03
C GLU A 60 31.27 -20.77 -63.43
N PRO A 61 31.59 -19.62 -64.05
CA PRO A 61 31.30 -19.37 -65.46
C PRO A 61 32.11 -20.36 -66.30
N LEU A 62 31.41 -21.04 -67.21
CA LEU A 62 32.02 -21.92 -68.20
C LEU A 62 32.35 -21.13 -69.47
N ASP A 63 33.26 -21.65 -70.28
CA ASP A 63 33.65 -21.09 -71.59
C ASP A 63 34.19 -19.64 -71.52
N VAL A 64 34.93 -19.30 -70.46
CA VAL A 64 35.60 -18.01 -70.29
C VAL A 64 37.13 -18.17 -70.19
N GLU A 65 37.89 -17.21 -70.75
CA GLU A 65 39.35 -17.18 -70.63
C GLU A 65 39.83 -16.84 -69.21
N GLY A 66 39.08 -16.02 -68.47
CA GLY A 66 39.43 -15.56 -67.14
C GLY A 66 38.22 -15.28 -66.25
N GLN A 67 38.43 -15.33 -64.94
CA GLN A 67 37.41 -15.03 -63.94
C GLN A 67 38.05 -14.32 -62.76
N VAL A 68 37.43 -13.22 -62.34
CA VAL A 68 37.66 -12.57 -61.04
C VAL A 68 36.31 -12.46 -60.33
N SER A 69 36.31 -12.50 -59.01
CA SER A 69 35.06 -12.46 -58.23
C SER A 69 35.18 -11.53 -57.03
N VAL A 70 34.12 -10.77 -56.74
CA VAL A 70 33.92 -10.20 -55.40
C VAL A 70 32.89 -11.07 -54.71
N VAL A 71 33.28 -11.67 -53.60
CA VAL A 71 32.44 -12.60 -52.85
C VAL A 71 32.29 -12.10 -51.42
N GLY A 72 31.12 -12.33 -50.85
CA GLY A 72 30.88 -12.01 -49.46
C GLY A 72 29.73 -12.79 -48.91
N LEU A 73 29.60 -12.70 -47.59
CA LEU A 73 28.62 -13.42 -46.81
C LEU A 73 27.82 -12.39 -46.02
N VAL A 74 26.50 -12.44 -46.20
CA VAL A 74 25.53 -11.74 -45.36
C VAL A 74 24.87 -12.76 -44.44
N LEU A 75 24.64 -12.38 -43.19
CA LEU A 75 24.10 -13.25 -42.16
C LEU A 75 22.85 -12.60 -41.56
N GLU A 76 21.83 -13.41 -41.27
CA GLU A 76 20.68 -12.99 -40.49
C GLU A 76 21.11 -12.44 -39.12
N ASP A 77 20.51 -11.35 -38.65
CA ASP A 77 20.85 -10.72 -37.37
C ASP A 77 20.69 -11.68 -36.17
N ARG A 78 19.81 -12.69 -36.29
CA ARG A 78 19.60 -13.71 -35.25
C ARG A 78 20.67 -14.81 -35.22
N LEU A 79 21.57 -14.83 -36.19
CA LEU A 79 22.64 -15.81 -36.26
C LEU A 79 23.99 -15.15 -35.93
N GLN A 80 24.84 -15.92 -35.27
CA GLN A 80 26.23 -15.56 -35.02
C GLN A 80 27.16 -16.55 -35.71
N ALA A 81 28.17 -16.02 -36.39
CA ALA A 81 29.25 -16.80 -36.97
C ALA A 81 30.26 -17.18 -35.87
N ARG A 82 30.38 -18.48 -35.57
CA ARG A 82 31.36 -19.03 -34.62
C ARG A 82 32.77 -19.03 -35.21
N SER A 83 32.87 -19.27 -36.51
CA SER A 83 34.13 -19.21 -37.25
C SER A 83 33.85 -18.81 -38.69
N VAL A 84 34.76 -18.06 -39.30
CA VAL A 84 34.77 -17.74 -40.73
C VAL A 84 36.21 -17.95 -41.22
N LYS A 85 36.38 -18.82 -42.22
CA LYS A 85 37.67 -19.11 -42.85
C LYS A 85 37.58 -18.78 -44.32
N THR A 86 38.61 -18.11 -44.84
CA THR A 86 38.74 -17.75 -46.24
C THR A 86 39.99 -18.36 -46.85
N GLN A 87 39.90 -18.77 -48.10
CA GLN A 87 41.02 -19.26 -48.90
C GLN A 87 41.01 -18.56 -50.26
N GLY A 88 42.17 -18.12 -50.75
CA GLY A 88 42.29 -17.48 -52.07
C GLY A 88 41.58 -16.12 -52.19
N LEU A 89 41.25 -15.47 -51.06
CA LEU A 89 40.55 -14.18 -51.02
C LEU A 89 41.44 -13.08 -50.43
N ILE A 90 41.42 -11.92 -51.07
CA ILE A 90 42.00 -10.68 -50.56
C ILE A 90 40.87 -9.90 -49.86
N PRO A 91 40.95 -9.61 -48.55
CA PRO A 91 39.90 -8.90 -47.83
C PRO A 91 39.61 -7.52 -48.45
N VAL A 92 38.33 -7.17 -48.54
CA VAL A 92 37.87 -5.83 -48.95
C VAL A 92 36.80 -5.33 -47.99
N ASP A 93 36.52 -4.03 -48.02
CA ASP A 93 35.47 -3.44 -47.18
C ASP A 93 34.09 -4.07 -47.51
N THR A 94 33.35 -4.46 -46.48
CA THR A 94 31.97 -4.97 -46.59
C THR A 94 30.99 -4.00 -47.25
N LEU A 95 31.31 -2.70 -47.29
CA LEU A 95 30.58 -1.70 -48.06
C LEU A 95 30.62 -1.97 -49.57
N VAL A 96 31.67 -2.61 -50.08
CA VAL A 96 31.77 -3.03 -51.49
C VAL A 96 30.65 -4.03 -51.80
N LEU A 97 30.41 -4.99 -50.91
CA LEU A 97 29.33 -5.98 -51.04
C LEU A 97 27.96 -5.30 -50.96
N THR A 98 27.80 -4.37 -50.03
CA THR A 98 26.54 -3.64 -49.80
C THR A 98 26.12 -2.80 -51.01
N ARG A 99 27.10 -2.22 -51.73
CA ARG A 99 26.86 -1.46 -52.98
C ARG A 99 26.59 -2.36 -54.19
N ALA A 100 27.14 -3.58 -54.20
CA ALA A 100 27.02 -4.51 -55.31
C ALA A 100 25.71 -5.34 -55.28
N LEU A 101 25.14 -5.54 -54.09
CA LEU A 101 23.89 -6.27 -53.91
C LEU A 101 22.67 -5.35 -54.12
N PRO A 102 21.58 -5.85 -54.75
CA PRO A 102 20.33 -5.12 -54.84
C PRO A 102 19.79 -4.72 -53.45
N ALA A 103 19.23 -3.53 -53.32
CA ALA A 103 18.65 -3.05 -52.06
C ALA A 103 17.58 -4.00 -51.49
N SER A 104 16.89 -4.75 -52.35
CA SER A 104 15.91 -5.78 -51.96
C SER A 104 16.49 -6.93 -51.14
N VAL A 105 17.80 -7.19 -51.21
CA VAL A 105 18.47 -8.18 -50.34
C VAL A 105 18.55 -7.69 -48.89
N PHE A 106 18.59 -6.37 -48.68
CA PHE A 106 18.69 -5.75 -47.35
C PHE A 106 17.35 -5.19 -46.84
N GLN A 107 16.38 -4.99 -47.73
CA GLN A 107 15.01 -4.62 -47.37
C GLN A 107 14.25 -5.88 -46.98
N ALA A 108 14.19 -6.17 -45.69
CA ALA A 108 13.32 -7.20 -45.15
C ALA A 108 11.85 -6.88 -45.50
N GLU A 109 11.16 -7.81 -46.16
CA GLU A 109 9.69 -7.78 -46.20
C GLU A 109 9.14 -7.76 -44.76
N PRO A 110 7.93 -7.23 -44.51
CA PRO A 110 7.33 -7.24 -43.18
C PRO A 110 7.31 -8.67 -42.59
N GLY A 111 8.15 -8.92 -41.58
CA GLY A 111 8.31 -10.22 -40.92
C GLY A 111 9.56 -11.02 -41.32
N SER A 112 10.24 -10.65 -42.39
CA SER A 112 11.56 -11.23 -42.74
C SER A 112 12.64 -10.71 -41.79
N PRO A 113 13.61 -11.55 -41.41
CA PRO A 113 14.69 -11.10 -40.54
C PRO A 113 15.69 -10.24 -41.32
N ARG A 114 16.27 -9.26 -40.63
CA ARG A 114 17.30 -8.40 -41.20
C ARG A 114 18.59 -9.20 -41.42
N VAL A 115 19.35 -8.82 -42.44
CA VAL A 115 20.66 -9.40 -42.75
C VAL A 115 21.74 -8.33 -42.70
N ARG A 116 22.95 -8.72 -42.30
CA ARG A 116 24.13 -7.86 -42.23
C ARG A 116 25.33 -8.51 -42.92
N PRO A 117 26.17 -7.76 -43.65
CA PRO A 117 27.40 -8.30 -44.21
C PRO A 117 28.37 -8.64 -43.06
N ILE A 118 29.01 -9.80 -43.15
CA ILE A 118 30.00 -10.25 -42.16
C ILE A 118 31.42 -10.40 -42.74
N ILE A 119 31.55 -10.62 -44.05
CA ILE A 119 32.85 -10.63 -44.75
C ILE A 119 32.66 -10.29 -46.22
N ALA A 120 33.68 -9.67 -46.82
CA ALA A 120 33.82 -9.46 -48.25
C ALA A 120 35.28 -9.68 -48.68
N GLY A 121 35.49 -10.25 -49.86
CA GLY A 121 36.81 -10.53 -50.41
C GLY A 121 36.83 -10.51 -51.94
N TYR A 122 37.97 -10.10 -52.50
CA TYR A 122 38.29 -10.17 -53.91
C TYR A 122 39.07 -11.46 -54.21
N ALA A 123 38.58 -12.25 -55.15
CA ALA A 123 39.21 -13.46 -55.66
C ALA A 123 39.85 -13.15 -57.03
N PRO A 124 41.20 -13.11 -57.13
CA PRO A 124 41.88 -12.89 -58.41
C PRO A 124 41.93 -14.14 -59.29
N GLN A 125 41.63 -15.32 -58.73
CA GLN A 125 41.67 -16.62 -59.41
C GLN A 125 40.41 -17.44 -59.09
N ARG A 126 40.19 -18.52 -59.85
CA ARG A 126 39.02 -19.42 -59.70
C ARG A 126 39.01 -20.17 -58.37
N ASP A 127 40.18 -20.49 -57.82
CA ASP A 127 40.30 -21.23 -56.56
C ASP A 127 40.23 -20.31 -55.35
N PHE A 128 39.01 -20.11 -54.88
CA PHE A 128 38.73 -19.48 -53.59
C PHE A 128 37.70 -20.29 -52.80
N GLY A 129 37.57 -19.98 -51.52
CA GLY A 129 36.58 -20.59 -50.65
C GLY A 129 36.27 -19.76 -49.42
N ILE A 130 35.02 -19.85 -48.96
CA ILE A 130 34.59 -19.38 -47.66
C ILE A 130 33.97 -20.57 -46.94
N SER A 131 34.38 -20.86 -45.72
CA SER A 131 33.69 -21.79 -44.83
C SER A 131 33.38 -21.12 -43.50
N ALA A 132 32.25 -21.46 -42.91
CA ALA A 132 31.80 -20.87 -41.66
C ALA A 132 30.94 -21.84 -40.84
N GLY A 133 30.91 -21.61 -39.54
CA GLY A 133 29.97 -22.25 -38.63
C GLY A 133 29.03 -21.19 -38.06
N PHE A 134 27.72 -21.42 -38.11
CA PHE A 134 26.70 -20.51 -37.58
C PHE A 134 25.90 -21.17 -36.49
N HIS A 135 25.49 -20.38 -35.51
CA HIS A 135 24.55 -20.80 -34.48
C HIS A 135 23.58 -19.67 -34.19
N LYS A 136 22.41 -20.03 -33.69
CA LYS A 136 21.45 -19.09 -33.11
C LYS A 136 21.81 -18.96 -31.62
N PRO A 137 22.14 -17.76 -31.12
CA PRO A 137 22.34 -17.54 -29.69
C PRO A 137 21.11 -17.94 -28.89
N GLU A 138 21.30 -18.40 -27.65
CA GLU A 138 20.18 -18.58 -26.73
C GLU A 138 19.53 -17.23 -26.44
N ALA A 139 18.20 -17.21 -26.36
CA ALA A 139 17.46 -15.99 -26.10
C ALA A 139 17.72 -15.53 -24.65
N GLU A 140 18.61 -14.58 -24.46
CA GLU A 140 18.90 -14.03 -23.15
C GLU A 140 17.91 -12.93 -22.76
N VAL A 141 17.35 -13.05 -21.56
CA VAL A 141 16.51 -12.01 -20.95
C VAL A 141 17.02 -11.71 -19.54
N SER A 142 17.27 -10.43 -19.26
CA SER A 142 17.56 -9.93 -17.93
C SER A 142 16.34 -9.23 -17.36
N VAL A 143 16.08 -9.41 -16.07
CA VAL A 143 14.98 -8.75 -15.37
C VAL A 143 15.47 -8.07 -14.11
N THR A 144 15.00 -6.85 -13.87
CA THR A 144 15.06 -6.20 -12.56
C THR A 144 13.67 -6.21 -11.92
N THR A 145 13.56 -6.81 -10.74
CA THR A 145 12.30 -7.02 -10.01
C THR A 145 12.25 -6.11 -8.78
N ASN A 146 11.22 -5.28 -8.65
CA ASN A 146 11.02 -4.41 -7.49
C ASN A 146 9.71 -4.78 -6.80
N LEU A 147 9.75 -5.12 -5.52
CA LEU A 147 8.58 -5.58 -4.76
C LEU A 147 8.40 -4.77 -3.49
N LEU A 148 7.22 -4.16 -3.32
CA LEU A 148 6.82 -3.46 -2.10
C LEU A 148 5.64 -4.21 -1.46
N LEU A 149 5.93 -4.94 -0.38
CA LEU A 149 4.93 -5.57 0.48
C LEU A 149 4.41 -4.56 1.50
N THR A 150 3.10 -4.38 1.58
CA THR A 150 2.44 -3.57 2.61
C THR A 150 1.64 -4.48 3.54
N LEU A 151 1.94 -4.47 4.83
CA LEU A 151 1.17 -5.17 5.85
C LEU A 151 0.11 -4.22 6.43
N THR A 152 -1.14 -4.65 6.45
CA THR A 152 -2.31 -3.89 6.93
C THR A 152 -3.11 -4.71 7.94
N ASP A 153 -4.06 -4.08 8.64
CA ASP A 153 -4.96 -4.81 9.55
C ASP A 153 -5.85 -5.84 8.83
N LYS A 154 -6.15 -5.61 7.54
CA LYS A 154 -6.99 -6.46 6.68
C LYS A 154 -6.25 -7.58 5.99
N GLY A 155 -4.95 -7.44 5.76
CA GLY A 155 -4.17 -8.42 5.01
C GLY A 155 -2.90 -7.83 4.42
N HIS A 156 -2.36 -8.53 3.42
CA HIS A 156 -1.13 -8.17 2.73
C HIS A 156 -1.45 -7.67 1.33
N GLU A 157 -0.83 -6.57 0.96
CA GLU A 157 -0.87 -6.02 -0.39
C GLU A 157 0.55 -5.99 -0.95
N ILE A 158 0.72 -6.28 -2.23
CA ILE A 158 2.01 -6.11 -2.89
C ILE A 158 1.84 -5.27 -4.15
N ARG A 159 2.78 -4.34 -4.32
CA ARG A 159 2.99 -3.62 -5.57
C ARG A 159 4.34 -4.07 -6.10
N GLY A 160 4.32 -4.68 -7.27
CA GLY A 160 5.52 -5.16 -7.92
C GLY A 160 5.76 -4.47 -9.25
N GLY A 161 7.01 -4.49 -9.69
CA GLY A 161 7.42 -4.01 -11.01
C GLY A 161 8.50 -4.89 -11.60
N PHE A 162 8.42 -5.11 -12.91
CA PHE A 162 9.44 -5.81 -13.68
C PHE A 162 9.98 -4.88 -14.75
N ALA A 163 11.30 -4.72 -14.80
CA ALA A 163 12.02 -4.11 -15.90
C ALA A 163 12.67 -5.23 -16.73
N ILE A 164 12.10 -5.49 -17.91
CA ILE A 164 12.48 -6.62 -18.77
C ILE A 164 13.39 -6.11 -19.88
N LEU A 165 14.57 -6.72 -20.02
CA LEU A 165 15.54 -6.42 -21.07
C LEU A 165 15.83 -7.69 -21.90
N PRO A 166 15.18 -7.87 -23.06
CA PRO A 166 15.57 -8.91 -24.01
C PRO A 166 16.85 -8.49 -24.73
N LYS A 167 17.81 -9.40 -24.89
CA LYS A 167 19.10 -9.08 -25.54
C LYS A 167 19.11 -9.36 -27.03
N GLU A 168 18.50 -10.46 -27.47
CA GLU A 168 18.66 -10.96 -28.84
C GLU A 168 17.39 -10.83 -29.68
N GLU A 169 16.21 -11.13 -29.11
CA GLU A 169 14.96 -11.23 -29.86
C GLU A 169 13.84 -10.34 -29.32
N LYS A 170 12.98 -9.88 -30.23
CA LYS A 170 11.79 -9.11 -29.86
C LYS A 170 10.83 -10.01 -29.07
N ARG A 171 10.41 -9.56 -27.88
CA ARG A 171 9.57 -10.37 -26.98
C ARG A 171 8.13 -9.84 -26.92
N PHE A 172 7.16 -10.68 -27.28
CA PHE A 172 5.73 -10.32 -27.34
C PHE A 172 4.93 -10.79 -26.13
N SER A 173 5.54 -11.59 -25.26
CA SER A 173 4.94 -12.04 -24.00
C SER A 173 6.00 -12.50 -23.03
N PHE A 174 5.63 -12.57 -21.75
CA PHE A 174 6.41 -13.23 -20.73
C PHE A 174 5.46 -13.82 -19.68
N ASP A 175 5.98 -14.74 -18.89
CA ASP A 175 5.25 -15.33 -17.78
C ASP A 175 5.92 -14.92 -16.48
N PHE A 176 5.14 -14.67 -15.43
CA PHE A 176 5.64 -14.62 -14.06
C PHE A 176 4.79 -15.49 -13.14
N ALA A 177 5.41 -15.98 -12.08
CA ALA A 177 4.76 -16.79 -11.07
C ALA A 177 4.35 -15.93 -9.88
N ALA A 178 3.09 -16.05 -9.49
CA ALA A 178 2.58 -15.59 -8.21
C ALA A 178 2.52 -16.79 -7.23
N PRO A 179 2.95 -16.63 -5.98
CA PRO A 179 2.93 -17.71 -4.99
C PRO A 179 1.50 -18.09 -4.60
N ALA A 180 1.32 -19.28 -4.02
CA ALA A 180 0.02 -19.75 -3.57
C ALA A 180 -0.63 -18.75 -2.58
N GLY A 181 -1.95 -18.57 -2.69
CA GLY A 181 -2.73 -17.63 -1.87
C GLY A 181 -2.71 -16.18 -2.35
N TRP A 182 -1.82 -15.80 -3.28
CA TRP A 182 -1.78 -14.44 -3.81
C TRP A 182 -2.66 -14.30 -5.05
N ASP A 183 -3.57 -13.33 -5.02
CA ASP A 183 -4.40 -12.96 -6.16
C ASP A 183 -3.82 -11.72 -6.86
N VAL A 184 -3.45 -11.87 -8.12
CA VAL A 184 -2.94 -10.77 -8.96
C VAL A 184 -4.15 -10.03 -9.55
N THR A 185 -4.38 -8.82 -9.06
CA THR A 185 -5.57 -8.03 -9.38
C THR A 185 -5.39 -7.13 -10.61
N ALA A 186 -4.16 -6.66 -10.85
CA ALA A 186 -3.85 -5.78 -11.98
C ALA A 186 -2.44 -6.02 -12.52
N VAL A 187 -2.28 -5.86 -13.83
CA VAL A 187 -0.99 -5.76 -14.52
C VAL A 187 -1.08 -4.60 -15.50
N THR A 188 -0.18 -3.62 -15.39
CA THR A 188 -0.23 -2.37 -16.17
C THR A 188 1.13 -2.00 -16.73
N ASP A 189 1.16 -1.16 -17.77
CA ASP A 189 2.38 -0.50 -18.22
C ASP A 189 2.73 0.74 -17.37
N VAL A 190 3.73 1.50 -17.79
CA VAL A 190 4.20 2.72 -17.12
C VAL A 190 3.21 3.89 -17.15
N GLU A 191 2.20 3.84 -18.04
CA GLU A 191 1.13 4.84 -18.13
C GLU A 191 -0.12 4.40 -17.35
N ASN A 192 0.00 3.36 -16.52
CA ASN A 192 -1.11 2.69 -15.81
C ASN A 192 -2.18 2.09 -16.74
N LYS A 193 -1.84 1.81 -18.00
CA LYS A 193 -2.76 1.14 -18.93
C LYS A 193 -2.72 -0.36 -18.70
N PRO A 194 -3.88 -1.04 -18.60
CA PRO A 194 -3.93 -2.48 -18.34
C PRO A 194 -3.36 -3.29 -19.50
N LEU A 195 -2.55 -4.30 -19.16
CA LEU A 195 -2.01 -5.27 -20.10
C LEU A 195 -2.88 -6.54 -20.13
N PRO A 196 -3.09 -7.19 -21.30
CA PRO A 196 -3.83 -8.44 -21.36
C PRO A 196 -3.09 -9.57 -20.65
N ILE A 197 -3.79 -10.29 -19.77
CA ILE A 197 -3.25 -11.40 -18.99
C ILE A 197 -4.10 -12.66 -19.07
N GLU A 198 -3.44 -13.81 -19.05
CA GLU A 198 -4.04 -15.14 -18.87
C GLU A 198 -3.46 -15.78 -17.60
N ARG A 199 -4.28 -16.54 -16.87
CA ARG A 199 -3.90 -17.17 -15.60
C ARG A 199 -3.96 -18.69 -15.76
N PHE A 200 -2.92 -19.37 -15.28
CA PHE A 200 -2.81 -20.82 -15.31
C PHE A 200 -2.37 -21.33 -13.95
N ASP A 201 -3.05 -22.35 -13.43
CA ASP A 201 -2.63 -23.00 -12.19
C ASP A 201 -1.29 -23.73 -12.39
N ARG A 202 -0.44 -23.72 -11.36
CA ARG A 202 0.82 -24.45 -11.37
C ARG A 202 0.73 -25.74 -10.55
N PRO A 203 1.34 -26.86 -11.02
CA PRO A 203 1.37 -28.12 -10.26
C PRO A 203 2.03 -27.99 -8.88
N GLU A 204 2.98 -27.07 -8.77
CA GLU A 204 3.77 -26.78 -7.57
C GLU A 204 3.03 -25.85 -6.58
N GLY A 205 1.80 -25.43 -6.93
CA GLY A 205 1.06 -24.37 -6.25
C GLY A 205 1.33 -22.98 -6.82
N GLY A 206 0.39 -22.06 -6.58
CA GLY A 206 0.42 -20.70 -7.13
C GLY A 206 -0.07 -20.60 -8.58
N THR A 207 0.10 -19.42 -9.15
CA THR A 207 -0.49 -19.06 -10.45
C THR A 207 0.59 -18.57 -11.40
N ARG A 208 0.64 -19.13 -12.61
CA ARG A 208 1.41 -18.57 -13.72
C ARG A 208 0.56 -17.52 -14.42
N ILE A 209 1.05 -16.29 -14.45
CA ILE A 209 0.45 -15.16 -15.15
C ILE A 209 1.17 -14.97 -16.47
N HIS A 210 0.48 -15.22 -17.57
CA HIS A 210 0.96 -14.93 -18.92
C HIS A 210 0.56 -13.52 -19.32
N VAL A 211 1.54 -12.66 -19.59
CA VAL A 211 1.32 -11.25 -19.95
C VAL A 211 1.62 -11.06 -21.43
N ARG A 212 0.65 -10.54 -22.19
CA ARG A 212 0.83 -10.19 -23.61
C ARG A 212 1.33 -8.75 -23.74
N LEU A 213 2.29 -8.54 -24.63
CA LEU A 213 2.92 -7.26 -24.94
C LEU A 213 2.61 -6.91 -26.41
N PRO A 214 1.51 -6.19 -26.72
CA PRO A 214 0.99 -6.05 -28.08
C PRO A 214 1.99 -5.45 -29.07
N GLN A 215 2.83 -4.51 -28.61
CA GLN A 215 3.84 -3.87 -29.45
C GLN A 215 5.16 -4.65 -29.52
N GLY A 216 5.35 -5.62 -28.62
CA GLY A 216 6.58 -6.37 -28.39
C GLY A 216 7.77 -5.50 -27.95
N VAL A 217 8.60 -6.05 -27.07
CA VAL A 217 9.79 -5.38 -26.53
C VAL A 217 10.95 -5.57 -27.48
N THR A 218 11.50 -4.46 -27.98
CA THR A 218 12.64 -4.49 -28.90
C THR A 218 13.91 -4.92 -28.16
N PRO A 219 14.80 -5.74 -28.77
CA PRO A 219 16.09 -6.07 -28.18
C PRO A 219 16.85 -4.83 -27.71
N LEU A 220 17.58 -4.98 -26.60
CA LEU A 220 18.41 -3.95 -25.97
C LEU A 220 17.63 -2.71 -25.49
N ARG A 221 16.29 -2.77 -25.45
CA ARG A 221 15.44 -1.75 -24.84
C ARG A 221 14.70 -2.34 -23.65
N GLU A 222 14.81 -1.67 -22.52
CA GLU A 222 14.08 -2.02 -21.31
C GLU A 222 12.58 -1.73 -21.47
N TYR A 223 11.75 -2.66 -21.00
CA TYR A 223 10.31 -2.49 -20.90
C TYR A 223 9.88 -2.66 -19.44
N ARG A 224 9.26 -1.63 -18.88
CA ARG A 224 8.77 -1.63 -17.51
C ARG A 224 7.28 -1.88 -17.47
N LEU A 225 6.86 -2.65 -16.48
CA LEU A 225 5.46 -2.87 -16.15
C LEU A 225 5.32 -3.06 -14.65
N TYR A 226 4.08 -2.95 -14.18
CA TYR A 226 3.73 -3.02 -12.78
C TYR A 226 2.60 -4.02 -12.57
N PHE A 227 2.53 -4.59 -11.38
CA PHE A 227 1.41 -5.42 -10.97
C PHE A 227 1.01 -5.12 -9.53
N GLN A 228 -0.24 -5.45 -9.23
CA GLN A 228 -0.79 -5.43 -7.88
C GLN A 228 -1.32 -6.80 -7.54
N ALA A 229 -1.08 -7.23 -6.30
CA ALA A 229 -1.66 -8.46 -5.78
C ALA A 229 -1.99 -8.32 -4.30
N SER A 230 -2.92 -9.14 -3.83
CA SER A 230 -3.34 -9.19 -2.43
C SER A 230 -3.39 -10.61 -1.91
N HIS A 231 -3.17 -10.75 -0.60
CA HIS A 231 -3.28 -12.01 0.10
C HIS A 231 -3.78 -11.76 1.52
N GLN A 232 -4.68 -12.61 2.00
CA GLN A 232 -5.14 -12.60 3.38
C GLN A 232 -4.65 -13.88 4.06
N PRO A 233 -3.56 -13.82 4.86
CA PRO A 233 -3.06 -14.99 5.55
C PRO A 233 -4.11 -15.60 6.49
N ALA A 234 -4.03 -16.92 6.71
CA ALA A 234 -4.92 -17.62 7.61
C ALA A 234 -4.88 -17.00 9.03
N GLY A 235 -6.06 -16.76 9.61
CA GLY A 235 -6.23 -16.13 10.92
C GLY A 235 -5.70 -14.68 11.04
N TRP A 236 -5.41 -13.98 9.94
CA TRP A 236 -4.92 -12.59 10.00
C TRP A 236 -5.98 -11.60 10.53
N LEU A 237 -7.26 -11.89 10.31
CA LEU A 237 -8.36 -11.08 10.82
C LEU A 237 -8.77 -11.40 12.27
N GLU A 238 -8.16 -12.42 12.87
CA GLU A 238 -8.41 -12.80 14.26
C GLU A 238 -7.66 -11.86 15.23
N SER A 239 -7.89 -12.04 16.53
CA SER A 239 -7.14 -11.36 17.58
C SER A 239 -5.77 -12.01 17.73
N TRP A 240 -4.71 -11.29 17.35
CA TRP A 240 -3.32 -11.72 17.53
C TRP A 240 -2.44 -10.53 17.93
N THR A 241 -1.35 -10.82 18.67
CA THR A 241 -0.32 -9.84 19.03
C THR A 241 0.86 -9.92 18.07
N THR A 242 1.33 -11.13 17.77
CA THR A 242 2.43 -11.38 16.83
C THR A 242 2.06 -12.52 15.87
N LYS A 243 2.43 -12.40 14.60
CA LYS A 243 2.32 -13.46 13.59
C LYS A 243 3.56 -13.53 12.72
N GLU A 244 4.02 -14.75 12.48
CA GLU A 244 5.01 -15.04 11.45
C GLU A 244 4.37 -15.08 10.07
N THR A 245 5.06 -14.54 9.08
CA THR A 245 4.68 -14.59 7.67
C THR A 245 5.91 -14.53 6.77
N ALA A 246 5.77 -14.89 5.50
CA ALA A 246 6.85 -14.83 4.53
C ALA A 246 6.65 -13.65 3.58
N PHE A 247 7.75 -13.03 3.18
CA PHE A 247 7.76 -12.15 2.02
C PHE A 247 7.46 -12.98 0.77
N PRO A 248 6.47 -12.60 -0.06
CA PRO A 248 6.06 -13.41 -1.20
C PRO A 248 7.10 -13.39 -2.33
N THR A 249 7.35 -14.55 -2.92
CA THR A 249 8.26 -14.69 -4.06
C THR A 249 7.50 -14.57 -5.37
N PHE A 250 7.66 -13.43 -6.06
CA PHE A 250 7.23 -13.25 -7.45
C PHE A 250 8.43 -13.40 -8.36
N THR A 251 8.35 -14.28 -9.36
CA THR A 251 9.50 -14.63 -10.23
C THR A 251 9.10 -14.60 -11.69
N VAL A 252 9.89 -13.92 -12.53
CA VAL A 252 9.71 -13.97 -13.98
C VAL A 252 10.30 -15.27 -14.53
N LEU A 253 9.53 -15.99 -15.34
CA LEU A 253 9.91 -17.29 -15.87
C LEU A 253 10.72 -17.15 -17.17
N GLY A 254 11.70 -18.04 -17.35
CA GLY A 254 12.54 -18.07 -18.55
C GLY A 254 13.44 -16.84 -18.67
N VAL A 255 14.05 -16.42 -17.56
CA VAL A 255 15.05 -15.35 -17.50
C VAL A 255 16.45 -15.94 -17.31
N SER A 256 17.45 -15.29 -17.90
CA SER A 256 18.85 -15.67 -17.79
C SER A 256 19.54 -14.97 -16.62
N ARG A 257 19.05 -13.78 -16.23
CA ARG A 257 19.54 -13.01 -15.09
C ARG A 257 18.38 -12.33 -14.39
N GLU A 258 18.37 -12.37 -13.08
CA GLU A 258 17.42 -11.67 -12.23
C GLU A 258 18.17 -10.95 -11.12
N SER A 259 17.76 -9.73 -10.84
CA SER A 259 18.18 -8.98 -9.65
C SER A 259 17.05 -8.05 -9.25
N GLY A 260 17.13 -7.43 -8.09
CA GLY A 260 16.02 -6.60 -7.65
C GLY A 260 16.10 -6.08 -6.24
N ALA A 261 15.00 -5.47 -5.82
CA ALA A 261 14.80 -4.98 -4.46
C ALA A 261 13.46 -5.44 -3.88
N LEU A 262 13.49 -5.70 -2.58
CA LEU A 262 12.38 -6.07 -1.73
C LEU A 262 12.22 -4.98 -0.66
N ALA A 263 11.01 -4.51 -0.44
CA ALA A 263 10.71 -3.54 0.60
C ALA A 263 9.44 -3.91 1.35
N VAL A 264 9.42 -3.62 2.65
CA VAL A 264 8.27 -3.80 3.53
C VAL A 264 7.83 -2.45 4.07
N ALA A 265 6.59 -2.10 3.81
CA ALA A 265 5.86 -1.03 4.47
C ALA A 265 4.83 -1.62 5.43
N VAL A 266 4.53 -0.89 6.49
CA VAL A 266 3.53 -1.27 7.49
C VAL A 266 2.50 -0.15 7.66
N ARG A 267 1.27 -0.54 7.95
CA ARG A 267 0.14 0.36 8.25
C ARG A 267 -0.64 -0.17 9.45
N ASP A 268 -1.58 0.63 9.92
CA ASP A 268 -2.57 0.22 10.93
C ASP A 268 -1.94 -0.30 12.24
N ASP A 269 -0.91 0.42 12.71
CA ASP A 269 -0.19 0.12 13.96
C ASP A 269 0.45 -1.28 13.98
N ILE A 270 0.85 -1.75 12.81
CA ILE A 270 1.68 -2.95 12.65
C ILE A 270 3.14 -2.52 12.57
N THR A 271 4.01 -3.33 13.17
CA THR A 271 5.45 -3.31 12.89
C THR A 271 5.90 -4.66 12.36
N ALA A 272 6.98 -4.68 11.59
CA ALA A 272 7.54 -5.87 11.00
C ALA A 272 9.05 -5.90 11.23
N ARG A 273 9.55 -7.08 11.59
CA ARG A 273 10.99 -7.36 11.69
C ARG A 273 11.34 -8.63 10.91
N PRO A 274 12.52 -8.68 10.27
CA PRO A 274 12.96 -9.90 9.60
C PRO A 274 13.25 -10.99 10.63
N THR A 275 12.80 -12.21 10.35
CA THR A 275 13.12 -13.41 11.15
C THR A 275 14.11 -14.32 10.45
N THR A 276 14.07 -14.36 9.12
CA THR A 276 15.07 -15.03 8.28
C THR A 276 15.38 -14.18 7.05
N THR A 277 16.62 -14.26 6.56
CA THR A 277 17.07 -13.54 5.36
C THR A 277 18.04 -14.44 4.60
N GLU A 278 17.68 -14.85 3.38
CA GLU A 278 18.54 -15.65 2.52
C GLU A 278 18.71 -14.99 1.15
N ARG A 279 19.96 -14.89 0.69
CA ARG A 279 20.33 -14.28 -0.61
C ARG A 279 19.81 -12.85 -0.80
N ILE A 280 19.76 -12.09 0.30
CA ILE A 280 19.36 -10.70 0.32
C ILE A 280 20.34 -9.88 1.16
N GLU A 281 20.54 -8.63 0.78
CA GLU A 281 21.43 -7.68 1.44
C GLU A 281 20.66 -6.39 1.76
N PRO A 282 20.86 -5.75 2.93
CA PRO A 282 20.17 -4.50 3.25
C PRO A 282 20.46 -3.40 2.22
N LEU A 283 19.45 -2.56 1.93
CA LEU A 283 19.58 -1.37 1.09
C LEU A 283 19.59 -0.11 1.95
N ASP A 284 20.46 0.84 1.61
CA ASP A 284 20.39 2.19 2.16
C ASP A 284 19.40 3.09 1.39
N GLU A 285 19.14 4.29 1.91
CA GLU A 285 18.15 5.21 1.33
C GLU A 285 18.55 5.72 -0.06
N HIS A 286 19.86 5.88 -0.34
CA HIS A 286 20.33 6.32 -1.65
C HIS A 286 20.23 5.20 -2.70
N GLU A 287 20.46 3.95 -2.29
CA GLU A 287 20.28 2.79 -3.14
C GLU A 287 18.81 2.53 -3.46
N LYS A 288 17.86 2.82 -2.56
CA LYS A 288 16.41 2.70 -2.82
C LYS A 288 15.95 3.47 -4.05
N GLU A 289 16.54 4.65 -4.33
CA GLU A 289 16.20 5.46 -5.51
C GLU A 289 16.46 4.69 -6.82
N LYS A 290 17.52 3.88 -6.88
CA LYS A 290 17.88 3.08 -8.06
C LYS A 290 16.84 2.02 -8.41
N TYR A 291 16.07 1.57 -7.40
CA TYR A 291 15.02 0.57 -7.54
C TYR A 291 13.61 1.18 -7.58
N GLY A 292 13.49 2.50 -7.71
CA GLY A 292 12.19 3.18 -7.74
C GLY A 292 11.44 3.16 -6.41
N LEU A 293 12.15 2.93 -5.30
CA LEU A 293 11.64 2.93 -3.93
C LEU A 293 11.97 4.25 -3.18
N GLY A 294 12.57 5.23 -3.87
CA GLY A 294 12.90 6.53 -3.30
C GLY A 294 11.66 7.28 -2.81
N GLY A 295 11.74 7.86 -1.61
CA GLY A 295 10.63 8.59 -0.98
C GLY A 295 9.47 7.71 -0.51
N VAL A 296 9.53 6.39 -0.69
CA VAL A 296 8.55 5.47 -0.12
C VAL A 296 8.93 5.19 1.34
N PRO A 297 8.05 5.48 2.31
CA PRO A 297 8.28 5.12 3.70
C PRO A 297 8.23 3.59 3.83
N THR A 298 9.39 2.99 4.12
CA THR A 298 9.59 1.55 4.24
C THR A 298 10.27 1.26 5.57
N GLN A 299 9.81 0.24 6.29
CA GLN A 299 10.45 -0.22 7.51
C GLN A 299 11.67 -1.12 7.22
N LEU A 300 11.60 -1.90 6.14
CA LEU A 300 12.66 -2.80 5.70
C LEU A 300 12.90 -2.62 4.20
N ALA A 301 14.16 -2.66 3.77
CA ALA A 301 14.55 -2.62 2.36
C ALA A 301 15.80 -3.47 2.13
N PHE A 302 15.77 -4.31 1.10
CA PHE A 302 16.83 -5.23 0.75
C PHE A 302 16.98 -5.35 -0.77
N ARG A 303 18.19 -5.68 -1.24
CA ARG A 303 18.48 -6.08 -2.61
C ARG A 303 18.76 -7.57 -2.70
N PHE A 304 18.61 -8.12 -3.89
CA PHE A 304 18.97 -9.49 -4.19
C PHE A 304 19.59 -9.63 -5.57
N GLU A 305 20.42 -10.66 -5.73
CA GLU A 305 20.98 -11.08 -7.01
C GLU A 305 20.70 -12.58 -7.22
N GLY A 306 20.19 -12.92 -8.40
CA GLY A 306 19.76 -14.27 -8.75
C GLY A 306 18.40 -14.66 -8.17
N SER A 307 18.00 -15.90 -8.42
CA SER A 307 16.71 -16.45 -7.98
C SER A 307 16.79 -17.10 -6.60
N GLY A 308 15.63 -17.22 -5.94
CA GLY A 308 15.49 -17.99 -4.70
C GLY A 308 15.87 -17.22 -3.44
N TYR A 309 15.68 -15.90 -3.43
CA TYR A 309 15.69 -15.12 -2.20
C TYR A 309 14.57 -15.61 -1.26
N GLN A 310 14.81 -15.51 0.05
CA GLN A 310 13.80 -15.77 1.07
C GLN A 310 13.87 -14.74 2.19
N MET A 311 12.71 -14.35 2.70
CA MET A 311 12.60 -13.48 3.86
C MET A 311 11.40 -13.88 4.71
N GLY A 312 11.66 -14.29 5.94
CA GLY A 312 10.66 -14.43 6.99
C GLY A 312 10.44 -13.10 7.71
N LEU A 313 9.22 -12.84 8.13
CA LEU A 313 8.78 -11.63 8.80
C LEU A 313 7.98 -11.98 10.05
N ALA A 314 8.33 -11.38 11.18
CA ALA A 314 7.46 -11.31 12.36
C ALA A 314 6.72 -9.97 12.32
N ALA A 315 5.41 -10.03 12.12
CA ALA A 315 4.51 -8.88 12.21
C ALA A 315 3.94 -8.79 13.62
N GLU A 316 3.93 -7.60 14.20
CA GLU A 316 3.45 -7.33 15.55
C GLU A 316 2.46 -6.15 15.54
N ARG A 317 1.28 -6.35 16.14
CA ARG A 317 0.32 -5.28 16.39
C ARG A 317 0.74 -4.53 17.65
N VAL A 318 1.04 -3.24 17.48
CA VAL A 318 1.42 -2.35 18.57
C VAL A 318 0.18 -2.07 19.42
N LYS A 319 0.33 -2.19 20.74
CA LYS A 319 -0.75 -1.84 21.68
C LYS A 319 -0.73 -0.33 21.95
N PRO A 320 -1.89 0.32 22.07
CA PRO A 320 -1.96 1.71 22.45
C PRO A 320 -1.47 1.87 23.89
N ARG A 321 -0.70 2.93 24.13
CA ARG A 321 -0.43 3.40 25.49
C ARG A 321 -1.46 4.48 25.83
N LEU A 322 -2.26 4.20 26.85
CA LEU A 322 -3.32 5.11 27.29
C LEU A 322 -2.95 5.78 28.60
N THR A 323 -3.24 7.07 28.72
CA THR A 323 -3.39 7.77 30.00
C THR A 323 -4.73 8.49 30.02
N ALA A 324 -5.28 8.76 31.20
CA ALA A 324 -6.56 9.45 31.31
C ALA A 324 -6.53 10.58 32.33
N ARG A 325 -7.21 11.67 31.99
CA ARG A 325 -7.65 12.70 32.93
C ARG A 325 -9.17 12.66 33.01
N THR A 326 -9.72 12.45 34.20
CA THR A 326 -11.16 12.43 34.43
C THR A 326 -11.62 13.70 35.15
N ILE A 327 -12.82 14.17 34.84
CA ILE A 327 -13.47 15.28 35.52
C ILE A 327 -14.85 14.78 35.90
N SER A 328 -15.13 14.66 37.19
CA SER A 328 -16.43 14.23 37.71
C SER A 328 -17.13 15.42 38.35
N SER A 329 -18.28 15.81 37.82
CA SER A 329 -19.07 16.93 38.33
C SER A 329 -20.39 16.42 38.87
N PHE A 330 -20.65 16.72 40.14
CA PHE A 330 -21.81 16.25 40.87
C PHE A 330 -22.67 17.42 41.29
N VAL A 331 -23.98 17.35 41.01
CA VAL A 331 -24.97 18.28 41.55
C VAL A 331 -25.90 17.49 42.46
N VAL A 332 -25.83 17.78 43.76
CA VAL A 332 -26.68 17.15 44.77
C VAL A 332 -27.98 17.96 44.89
N THR A 333 -29.07 17.39 44.39
CA THR A 333 -30.42 17.94 44.54
C THR A 333 -31.23 17.11 45.53
N PRO A 334 -32.41 17.57 45.98
CA PRO A 334 -33.21 16.85 46.99
C PRO A 334 -33.56 15.41 46.61
N ASP A 335 -33.77 15.12 45.32
CA ASP A 335 -34.31 13.85 44.85
C ASP A 335 -33.35 13.09 43.90
N VAL A 336 -32.34 13.78 43.36
CA VAL A 336 -31.41 13.23 42.35
C VAL A 336 -29.99 13.70 42.58
N LEU A 337 -29.03 12.79 42.45
CA LEU A 337 -27.63 13.10 42.18
C LEU A 337 -27.44 13.15 40.67
N VAL A 338 -27.20 14.35 40.14
CA VAL A 338 -26.82 14.52 38.74
C VAL A 338 -25.31 14.36 38.65
N ALA A 339 -24.84 13.44 37.81
CA ALA A 339 -23.43 13.21 37.58
C ALA A 339 -23.09 13.45 36.10
N HIS A 340 -22.09 14.30 35.89
CA HIS A 340 -21.48 14.56 34.59
C HIS A 340 -20.01 14.20 34.65
N TYR A 341 -19.57 13.30 33.78
CA TYR A 341 -18.18 12.91 33.68
C TYR A 341 -17.61 13.34 32.34
N GLU A 342 -16.42 13.93 32.35
CA GLU A 342 -15.57 14.05 31.17
C GLU A 342 -14.35 13.18 31.34
N ILE A 343 -14.04 12.38 30.33
CA ILE A 343 -12.84 11.54 30.30
C ILE A 343 -12.03 11.95 29.09
N LEU A 344 -10.81 12.43 29.34
CA LEU A 344 -9.84 12.80 28.34
C LEU A 344 -8.76 11.71 28.31
N TYR A 345 -8.77 10.87 27.28
CA TYR A 345 -7.72 9.92 27.02
C TYR A 345 -6.63 10.56 26.17
N ASP A 346 -5.37 10.38 26.57
CA ASP A 346 -4.21 10.56 25.70
C ASP A 346 -3.76 9.17 25.20
N VAL A 347 -3.80 9.01 23.88
CA VAL A 347 -3.60 7.77 23.13
C VAL A 347 -2.30 7.88 22.33
N GLN A 348 -1.30 7.13 22.79
CA GLN A 348 0.06 7.13 22.24
C GLN A 348 0.41 5.76 21.66
N GLU A 349 1.48 5.72 20.85
CA GLU A 349 2.10 4.53 20.24
C GLU A 349 1.26 3.81 19.16
N ALA A 350 -0.04 3.55 19.41
CA ALA A 350 -0.98 2.98 18.46
C ALA A 350 -2.38 3.57 18.62
N ALA A 351 -3.19 3.50 17.57
CA ALA A 351 -4.58 3.89 17.65
C ALA A 351 -5.41 2.84 18.40
N THR A 352 -6.50 3.27 19.05
CA THR A 352 -7.49 2.35 19.63
C THR A 352 -8.87 2.59 19.04
N ARG A 353 -9.65 1.53 18.83
CA ARG A 353 -11.09 1.63 18.53
C ARG A 353 -11.95 1.42 19.76
N GLU A 354 -11.36 1.01 20.88
CA GLU A 354 -12.08 0.61 22.07
C GLU A 354 -11.53 1.32 23.30
N LEU A 355 -12.44 1.83 24.11
CA LEU A 355 -12.17 2.39 25.43
C LEU A 355 -13.07 1.71 26.44
N VAL A 356 -12.59 1.57 27.67
CA VAL A 356 -13.36 0.96 28.76
C VAL A 356 -13.39 1.91 29.96
N LEU A 357 -14.58 2.10 30.51
CA LEU A 357 -14.82 2.83 31.75
C LEU A 357 -15.35 1.87 32.80
N LEU A 358 -15.05 2.11 34.06
CA LEU A 358 -15.69 1.47 35.20
C LEU A 358 -16.44 2.54 36.02
N LEU A 359 -17.69 2.25 36.34
CA LEU A 359 -18.50 3.01 37.29
C LEU A 359 -18.99 2.07 38.38
N PRO A 360 -19.19 2.51 39.63
CA PRO A 360 -19.71 1.65 40.69
C PRO A 360 -21.07 1.05 40.30
N GLU A 361 -21.39 -0.14 40.81
CA GLU A 361 -22.68 -0.81 40.56
C GLU A 361 -23.91 0.02 40.97
N SER A 362 -23.73 0.95 41.92
CA SER A 362 -24.75 1.92 42.35
C SER A 362 -25.15 2.91 41.25
N THR A 363 -24.35 3.03 40.19
CA THR A 363 -24.64 3.90 39.04
C THR A 363 -25.71 3.26 38.16
N PRO A 364 -26.73 4.01 37.73
CA PRO A 364 -27.80 3.47 36.89
C PRO A 364 -27.26 2.93 35.56
N GLU A 365 -27.97 1.94 35.01
CA GLU A 365 -27.70 1.42 33.67
C GLU A 365 -28.10 2.43 32.58
N SER A 366 -29.11 3.26 32.82
CA SER A 366 -29.50 4.34 31.93
C SER A 366 -28.53 5.52 32.06
N LEU A 367 -27.49 5.53 31.24
CA LEU A 367 -26.60 6.68 31.06
C LEU A 367 -26.46 7.04 29.59
N VAL A 368 -25.98 8.25 29.33
CA VAL A 368 -25.71 8.76 27.98
C VAL A 368 -24.22 8.96 27.83
N ILE A 369 -23.58 8.18 26.94
CA ILE A 369 -22.18 8.40 26.53
C ILE A 369 -22.17 9.11 25.20
N ARG A 370 -21.44 10.23 25.11
CA ARG A 370 -21.20 10.97 23.87
C ARG A 370 -19.71 11.30 23.69
N GLY A 371 -19.26 11.32 22.46
CA GLY A 371 -17.95 11.89 22.14
C GLY A 371 -17.99 13.41 22.20
N LEU A 372 -16.89 14.02 22.65
CA LEU A 372 -16.69 15.47 22.62
C LEU A 372 -15.71 15.85 21.49
N GLY A 373 -15.86 17.05 20.94
CA GLY A 373 -15.04 17.54 19.84
C GLY A 373 -15.22 16.69 18.56
N SER A 374 -14.12 16.16 18.03
CA SER A 374 -14.11 15.29 16.84
C SER A 374 -14.39 13.82 17.15
N THR A 375 -14.55 13.44 18.43
CA THR A 375 -14.74 12.05 18.82
C THR A 375 -16.13 11.55 18.42
N ARG A 376 -16.19 10.48 17.63
CA ARG A 376 -17.44 9.84 17.20
C ARG A 376 -17.54 8.43 17.76
N LEU A 377 -18.70 8.10 18.33
CA LEU A 377 -18.99 6.78 18.89
C LEU A 377 -19.81 5.96 17.90
N LYS A 378 -19.52 4.65 17.84
CA LYS A 378 -20.30 3.67 17.08
C LYS A 378 -21.37 3.04 17.96
N GLU A 379 -20.96 2.50 19.10
CA GLU A 379 -21.85 1.88 20.09
C GLU A 379 -21.16 1.82 21.45
N TYR A 380 -21.95 1.59 22.50
CA TYR A 380 -21.43 1.29 23.83
C TYR A 380 -22.35 0.29 24.53
N SER A 381 -21.79 -0.53 25.41
CA SER A 381 -22.49 -1.57 26.14
C SER A 381 -21.96 -1.67 27.56
N SER A 382 -22.82 -2.06 28.51
CA SER A 382 -22.43 -2.25 29.91
C SER A 382 -22.54 -3.71 30.34
N GLN A 383 -21.67 -4.13 31.25
CA GLN A 383 -21.74 -5.40 31.95
C GLN A 383 -21.39 -5.20 33.42
N LEU A 384 -22.11 -5.87 34.33
CA LEU A 384 -21.77 -5.88 35.74
C LEU A 384 -20.66 -6.92 35.99
N GLU A 385 -19.53 -6.49 36.53
CA GLU A 385 -18.36 -7.32 36.81
C GLU A 385 -17.62 -6.81 38.04
N GLY A 386 -17.43 -7.68 39.05
CA GLY A 386 -16.62 -7.36 40.23
C GLY A 386 -17.11 -6.15 41.06
N GLY A 387 -18.42 -5.93 41.16
CA GLY A 387 -19.02 -4.80 41.91
C GLY A 387 -18.95 -3.45 41.17
N ASN A 388 -18.47 -3.46 39.92
CA ASN A 388 -18.48 -2.31 39.03
C ASN A 388 -19.28 -2.61 37.76
N ARG A 389 -19.87 -1.57 37.19
CA ARG A 389 -20.42 -1.57 35.85
C ARG A 389 -19.33 -1.18 34.86
N ARG A 390 -18.90 -2.15 34.06
CA ARG A 390 -17.90 -2.02 33.00
C ARG A 390 -18.57 -1.58 31.71
N TRP A 391 -18.18 -0.41 31.19
CA TRP A 391 -18.68 0.17 29.95
C TRP A 391 -17.66 0.02 28.85
N ARG A 392 -17.97 -0.80 27.85
CA ARG A 392 -17.18 -0.92 26.62
C ARG A 392 -17.71 0.08 25.60
N ILE A 393 -16.82 0.90 25.04
CA ILE A 393 -17.16 1.97 24.11
C ILE A 393 -16.39 1.75 22.83
N LEU A 394 -17.12 1.57 21.74
CA LEU A 394 -16.57 1.40 20.40
C LEU A 394 -16.60 2.74 19.67
N LEU A 395 -15.42 3.22 19.27
CA LEU A 395 -15.26 4.43 18.47
C LEU A 395 -15.63 4.15 17.00
N ALA A 396 -16.19 5.15 16.32
CA ALA A 396 -16.48 5.05 14.89
C ALA A 396 -15.19 5.04 14.05
N ASP A 397 -14.19 5.80 14.49
CA ASP A 397 -12.86 5.87 13.89
C ASP A 397 -11.81 5.51 14.95
N PRO A 398 -10.66 4.91 14.58
CA PRO A 398 -9.54 4.73 15.50
C PRO A 398 -9.11 6.06 16.12
N GLY A 399 -9.12 6.15 17.45
CA GLY A 399 -8.65 7.31 18.20
C GLY A 399 -7.13 7.32 18.29
N ARG A 400 -6.53 8.49 18.08
CA ARG A 400 -5.11 8.82 18.32
C ARG A 400 -5.04 10.15 19.06
N GLU A 401 -3.92 10.41 19.72
CA GLU A 401 -3.71 11.63 20.48
C GLU A 401 -4.84 11.79 21.51
N THR A 402 -5.65 12.84 21.44
CA THR A 402 -6.71 13.08 22.43
C THR A 402 -8.05 12.50 22.00
N VAL A 403 -8.64 11.64 22.84
CA VAL A 403 -10.04 11.18 22.71
C VAL A 403 -10.82 11.66 23.92
N ARG A 404 -11.91 12.42 23.69
CA ARG A 404 -12.73 13.00 24.77
C ARG A 404 -14.13 12.39 24.78
N LEU A 405 -14.56 11.96 25.95
CA LEU A 405 -15.88 11.41 26.20
C LEU A 405 -16.60 12.24 27.26
N ALA A 406 -17.91 12.38 27.11
CA ALA A 406 -18.81 12.81 28.18
C ALA A 406 -19.78 11.70 28.52
N VAL A 407 -20.02 11.51 29.82
CA VAL A 407 -20.99 10.55 30.34
C VAL A 407 -21.93 11.31 31.27
N ASP A 408 -23.23 11.24 30.99
CA ASP A 408 -24.27 11.85 31.82
C ASP A 408 -25.15 10.76 32.44
N CYS A 409 -25.39 10.85 33.75
CA CYS A 409 -26.39 10.04 34.41
C CYS A 409 -27.06 10.77 35.57
N GLN A 410 -28.25 10.28 35.93
CA GLN A 410 -29.03 10.78 37.06
C GLN A 410 -29.33 9.61 37.98
N GLN A 411 -28.81 9.66 39.20
CA GLN A 411 -29.04 8.65 40.21
C GLN A 411 -30.13 9.15 41.18
N PRO A 412 -31.29 8.47 41.24
CA PRO A 412 -32.30 8.79 42.24
C PRO A 412 -31.74 8.65 43.66
N LEU A 413 -32.06 9.61 44.52
CA LEU A 413 -31.76 9.56 45.95
C LEU A 413 -33.00 9.06 46.70
N ALA A 414 -32.78 8.29 47.77
CA ALA A 414 -33.86 7.87 48.66
C ALA A 414 -34.39 9.07 49.47
N GLU A 415 -35.65 9.01 49.93
CA GLU A 415 -36.27 10.06 50.76
C GLU A 415 -35.45 10.36 52.03
N GLU A 416 -34.86 9.33 52.64
CA GLU A 416 -33.83 9.46 53.66
C GLU A 416 -32.44 9.29 53.02
N VAL A 417 -31.76 10.41 52.77
CA VAL A 417 -30.40 10.39 52.22
C VAL A 417 -29.43 9.89 53.31
N PRO A 418 -28.57 8.90 53.03
CA PRO A 418 -27.60 8.41 54.00
C PRO A 418 -26.69 9.54 54.53
N SER A 419 -26.23 9.41 55.77
CA SER A 419 -25.21 10.29 56.37
C SER A 419 -23.85 10.28 55.65
N SER A 420 -23.70 9.39 54.67
CA SER A 420 -22.57 9.26 53.77
C SER A 420 -23.05 8.73 52.41
N LEU A 421 -23.47 9.63 51.53
CA LEU A 421 -23.75 9.34 50.13
C LEU A 421 -22.40 9.22 49.37
N PRO A 422 -22.02 8.04 48.85
CA PRO A 422 -20.83 7.92 48.02
C PRO A 422 -21.04 8.66 46.69
N LEU A 423 -20.04 9.43 46.25
CA LEU A 423 -20.06 10.06 44.93
C LEU A 423 -19.37 9.12 43.92
N PRO A 424 -20.08 8.61 42.89
CA PRO A 424 -19.56 7.58 42.01
C PRO A 424 -18.48 8.14 41.07
N ILE A 425 -17.21 7.83 41.30
CA ILE A 425 -16.12 8.32 40.43
C ILE A 425 -15.92 7.36 39.25
N VAL A 426 -15.86 7.92 38.04
CA VAL A 426 -15.51 7.15 36.83
C VAL A 426 -14.02 6.78 36.85
N GLN A 427 -13.73 5.53 36.51
CA GLN A 427 -12.38 5.05 36.29
C GLN A 427 -12.20 4.67 34.81
N ALA A 428 -11.10 5.11 34.21
CA ALA A 428 -10.67 4.67 32.90
C ALA A 428 -9.87 3.36 33.06
N GLU A 429 -10.33 2.28 32.44
CA GLU A 429 -9.64 1.00 32.48
C GLU A 429 -8.58 0.90 31.37
N GLY A 430 -7.52 0.12 31.59
CA GLY A 430 -6.46 -0.10 30.61
C GLY A 430 -5.50 1.08 30.43
N VAL A 431 -5.55 2.06 31.33
CA VAL A 431 -4.66 3.22 31.32
C VAL A 431 -3.43 2.98 32.20
N SER A 432 -2.28 3.48 31.75
CA SER A 432 -1.01 3.42 32.49
C SER A 432 -0.94 4.44 33.63
N TYR A 433 -1.74 5.51 33.53
CA TYR A 433 -1.83 6.56 34.54
C TYR A 433 -3.20 7.24 34.46
N GLN A 434 -3.78 7.52 35.63
CA GLN A 434 -5.01 8.29 35.77
C GLN A 434 -4.83 9.43 36.76
N SER A 435 -5.38 10.59 36.41
CA SER A 435 -5.60 11.71 37.33
C SER A 435 -7.00 12.26 37.15
N GLY A 436 -7.50 13.03 38.12
CA GLY A 436 -8.78 13.68 37.91
C GLY A 436 -9.12 14.81 38.85
N LEU A 437 -10.18 15.50 38.47
CA LEU A 437 -10.83 16.56 39.23
C LEU A 437 -12.26 16.14 39.59
N VAL A 438 -12.71 16.56 40.75
CA VAL A 438 -14.07 16.34 41.23
C VAL A 438 -14.65 17.68 41.65
N SER A 439 -15.76 18.09 41.06
CA SER A 439 -16.53 19.24 41.49
C SER A 439 -17.83 18.78 42.14
N VAL A 440 -18.22 19.40 43.25
CA VAL A 440 -19.48 19.09 43.93
C VAL A 440 -20.26 20.36 44.17
N GLU A 441 -21.51 20.37 43.72
CA GLU A 441 -22.46 21.46 43.88
C GLU A 441 -23.65 21.02 44.73
N GLY A 442 -24.15 21.95 45.54
CA GLY A 442 -25.33 21.75 46.38
C GLY A 442 -26.57 22.48 45.88
N SER A 443 -27.72 22.16 46.47
CA SER A 443 -28.98 22.89 46.29
C SER A 443 -29.19 23.94 47.39
N ALA A 444 -30.15 24.86 47.18
CA ALA A 444 -30.60 25.79 48.23
C ALA A 444 -31.21 25.08 49.44
N GLU A 445 -31.80 23.93 49.20
CA GLU A 445 -32.67 23.22 50.13
C GLU A 445 -31.91 22.22 51.00
N LEU A 446 -30.62 22.04 50.73
CA LEU A 446 -29.79 21.02 51.33
C LEU A 446 -28.54 21.63 51.96
N ASN A 447 -28.23 21.19 53.17
CA ASN A 447 -26.90 21.30 53.74
C ASN A 447 -26.09 20.08 53.31
N VAL A 448 -25.05 20.33 52.53
CA VAL A 448 -24.18 19.30 51.97
C VAL A 448 -22.76 19.51 52.48
N GLU A 449 -22.23 18.53 53.22
CA GLU A 449 -20.85 18.51 53.71
C GLU A 449 -20.06 17.41 52.99
N ILE A 450 -18.94 17.79 52.36
CA ILE A 450 -18.11 16.85 51.60
C ILE A 450 -17.11 16.15 52.53
N LYS A 451 -17.12 14.82 52.52
CA LYS A 451 -16.20 13.94 53.26
C LYS A 451 -15.24 13.29 52.28
N THR A 452 -13.97 13.70 52.33
CA THR A 452 -12.94 13.19 51.42
C THR A 452 -11.54 13.38 51.98
N ASP A 453 -10.61 12.51 51.57
CA ASP A 453 -9.16 12.62 51.80
C ASP A 453 -8.43 13.29 50.62
N LEU A 454 -9.18 13.70 49.59
CA LEU A 454 -8.63 14.33 48.39
C LEU A 454 -8.10 15.74 48.65
N SER A 455 -7.05 16.10 47.90
CA SER A 455 -6.51 17.45 47.91
C SER A 455 -7.49 18.45 47.29
N LYS A 456 -7.63 19.65 47.88
CA LYS A 456 -8.40 20.74 47.25
C LYS A 456 -7.68 21.24 46.00
N ALA A 457 -8.45 21.58 44.98
CA ALA A 457 -7.98 22.20 43.73
C ALA A 457 -8.61 23.57 43.53
N ASP A 458 -7.99 24.40 42.70
CA ASP A 458 -8.56 25.70 42.30
C ASP A 458 -9.66 25.49 41.25
N VAL A 459 -10.71 26.31 41.29
CA VAL A 459 -11.82 26.24 40.33
C VAL A 459 -11.34 26.51 38.90
N GLY A 460 -10.32 27.36 38.73
CA GLY A 460 -9.70 27.65 37.44
C GLY A 460 -9.07 26.43 36.77
N GLU A 461 -8.80 25.34 37.50
CA GLU A 461 -8.32 24.09 36.90
C GLU A 461 -9.37 23.36 36.05
N LEU A 462 -10.64 23.74 36.18
CA LEU A 462 -11.76 23.24 35.38
C LEU A 462 -11.94 24.01 34.06
N VAL A 463 -11.06 24.95 33.72
CA VAL A 463 -11.19 25.80 32.51
C VAL A 463 -11.36 25.00 31.20
N ASP A 464 -10.75 23.81 31.12
CA ASP A 464 -10.79 22.95 29.93
C ASP A 464 -12.01 21.99 29.90
N ALA A 465 -12.79 21.94 30.99
CA ALA A 465 -14.01 21.15 31.07
C ALA A 465 -15.12 21.80 30.24
N ALA A 466 -15.87 20.99 29.51
CA ALA A 466 -17.09 21.42 28.85
C ALA A 466 -18.18 21.81 29.87
N TYR A 467 -18.26 21.12 31.01
CA TYR A 467 -19.11 21.53 32.12
C TYR A 467 -18.39 22.51 33.05
N GLN A 468 -18.99 23.67 33.26
CA GLN A 468 -18.52 24.68 34.21
C GLN A 468 -19.44 24.70 35.44
N PRO A 469 -18.90 24.57 36.67
CA PRO A 469 -19.72 24.59 37.88
C PRO A 469 -20.52 25.88 38.04
N GLY A 470 -21.72 25.75 38.59
CA GLY A 470 -22.64 26.84 38.88
C GLY A 470 -22.39 27.57 40.19
N LYS A 471 -23.39 28.35 40.62
CA LYS A 471 -23.29 29.31 41.74
C LYS A 471 -23.20 28.66 43.14
N ARG A 472 -23.42 27.36 43.26
CA ARG A 472 -23.43 26.63 44.55
C ARG A 472 -22.34 25.56 44.63
N LEU A 473 -21.16 25.89 44.12
CA LEU A 473 -19.98 25.06 44.23
C LEU A 473 -19.54 24.94 45.70
N LEU A 474 -19.52 23.71 46.21
CA LEU A 474 -19.09 23.37 47.56
C LEU A 474 -17.58 23.13 47.62
N GLY A 475 -16.99 22.65 46.52
CA GLY A 475 -15.55 22.47 46.41
C GLY A 475 -15.13 21.78 45.13
N VAL A 476 -13.84 21.95 44.81
CA VAL A 476 -13.13 21.20 43.77
C VAL A 476 -11.99 20.43 44.42
N TYR A 477 -11.86 19.16 44.06
CA TYR A 477 -10.91 18.23 44.63
C TYR A 477 -10.13 17.55 43.51
N ARG A 478 -8.86 17.23 43.76
CA ARG A 478 -7.98 16.53 42.83
C ARG A 478 -7.57 15.19 43.41
N PHE A 479 -7.45 14.20 42.53
CA PHE A 479 -6.89 12.89 42.86
C PHE A 479 -5.91 12.40 41.79
N VAL A 480 -5.07 11.45 42.19
CA VAL A 480 -4.14 10.71 41.34
C VAL A 480 -4.29 9.23 41.64
N GLY A 481 -4.31 8.40 40.60
CA GLY A 481 -4.48 6.95 40.73
C GLY A 481 -5.95 6.50 40.69
N ASP A 482 -6.16 5.29 41.18
CA ASP A 482 -7.44 4.59 41.11
C ASP A 482 -8.25 4.71 42.41
N GLN A 483 -9.58 4.68 42.28
CA GLN A 483 -10.55 4.59 43.39
C GLN A 483 -10.42 5.66 44.51
N PRO A 484 -10.51 6.97 44.17
CA PRO A 484 -10.56 8.01 45.18
C PRO A 484 -11.82 7.90 46.06
N LYS A 485 -11.68 8.17 47.36
CA LYS A 485 -12.80 8.13 48.30
C LYS A 485 -13.38 9.53 48.50
N ILE A 486 -14.59 9.73 48.00
CA ILE A 486 -15.33 10.96 48.20
C ILE A 486 -16.81 10.64 48.42
N GLY A 487 -17.37 11.28 49.44
CA GLY A 487 -18.78 11.18 49.77
C GLY A 487 -19.33 12.53 50.24
N ALA A 488 -20.65 12.62 50.31
CA ALA A 488 -21.37 13.77 50.79
C ALA A 488 -22.28 13.36 51.97
N SER A 489 -22.27 14.15 53.04
CA SER A 489 -23.30 14.12 54.07
C SER A 489 -24.37 15.12 53.67
N VAL A 490 -25.60 14.65 53.44
CA VAL A 490 -26.71 15.48 52.98
C VAL A 490 -27.75 15.55 54.07
N SER A 491 -28.17 16.76 54.43
CA SER A 491 -29.27 16.98 55.37
C SER A 491 -30.15 18.13 54.88
N ARG A 492 -31.45 18.07 55.19
CA ARG A 492 -32.37 19.19 54.97
C ARG A 492 -32.35 20.06 56.23
N ASP A 493 -32.35 21.37 56.06
CA ASP A 493 -32.65 22.26 57.18
C ASP A 493 -34.03 21.88 57.73
N ALA A 494 -34.13 21.78 59.06
CA ALA A 494 -35.44 21.62 59.69
C ALA A 494 -36.30 22.80 59.23
N ALA A 495 -37.35 22.54 58.45
CA ALA A 495 -38.25 23.57 58.01
C ALA A 495 -38.77 24.31 59.25
N TYR A 496 -38.29 25.54 59.46
CA TYR A 496 -38.80 26.37 60.54
C TYR A 496 -40.29 26.55 60.25
N THR A 497 -41.14 26.01 61.11
CA THR A 497 -42.57 26.26 61.02
C THR A 497 -42.75 27.77 61.16
N LEU A 498 -43.15 28.43 60.07
CA LEU A 498 -43.47 29.84 60.12
C LEU A 498 -44.50 30.03 61.25
N PRO A 499 -44.22 30.84 62.27
CA PRO A 499 -45.16 31.03 63.36
C PRO A 499 -46.46 31.55 62.78
N ALA A 500 -47.61 31.04 63.26
CA ALA A 500 -48.90 31.53 62.81
C ALA A 500 -49.00 33.04 63.03
N VAL A 501 -49.04 33.81 61.94
CA VAL A 501 -49.14 35.28 61.96
C VAL A 501 -50.53 35.68 61.51
N ILE A 502 -51.19 36.54 62.29
CA ILE A 502 -52.43 37.20 61.91
C ILE A 502 -52.08 38.56 61.32
N VAL A 503 -52.50 38.81 60.08
CA VAL A 503 -52.46 40.15 59.49
C VAL A 503 -53.57 40.98 60.13
N GLN A 504 -53.21 41.92 60.99
CA GLN A 504 -54.19 42.80 61.64
C GLN A 504 -54.62 43.95 60.72
N ARG A 505 -53.70 44.40 59.85
CA ARG A 505 -53.96 45.45 58.86
C ARG A 505 -53.07 45.21 57.65
N ALA A 506 -53.65 45.35 56.47
CA ALA A 506 -52.92 45.40 55.21
C ALA A 506 -53.27 46.73 54.54
N GLU A 507 -52.25 47.50 54.18
CA GLU A 507 -52.39 48.72 53.41
C GLU A 507 -51.59 48.60 52.14
N LEU A 508 -52.25 48.88 51.02
CA LEU A 508 -51.64 48.89 49.70
C LEU A 508 -51.79 50.32 49.17
N ALA A 509 -50.67 50.98 48.93
CA ALA A 509 -50.62 52.26 48.28
C ALA A 509 -49.96 52.07 46.92
N THR A 510 -50.75 52.18 45.85
CA THR A 510 -50.26 52.08 44.49
C THR A 510 -50.18 53.46 43.88
N LEU A 511 -49.00 53.82 43.37
CA LEU A 511 -48.79 55.00 42.55
C LEU A 511 -48.75 54.55 41.09
N LEU A 512 -49.63 55.12 40.28
CA LEU A 512 -49.59 54.98 38.82
C LEU A 512 -49.13 56.30 38.20
N ASP A 513 -48.22 56.21 37.24
CA ASP A 513 -47.86 57.34 36.40
C ASP A 513 -48.64 57.36 35.08
N ALA A 514 -48.55 58.48 34.34
CA ALA A 514 -49.21 58.64 33.05
C ALA A 514 -48.61 57.77 31.92
N GLY A 515 -47.45 57.13 32.16
CA GLY A 515 -46.78 56.20 31.24
C GLY A 515 -47.17 54.74 31.45
N GLY A 516 -48.04 54.43 32.42
CA GLY A 516 -48.51 53.07 32.72
C GLY A 516 -47.63 52.28 33.68
N LEU A 517 -46.62 52.92 34.28
CA LEU A 517 -45.82 52.32 35.35
C LEU A 517 -46.59 52.39 36.67
N ALA A 518 -46.76 51.25 37.31
CA ALA A 518 -47.40 51.12 38.60
C ALA A 518 -46.39 50.61 39.64
N GLN A 519 -46.26 51.35 40.75
CA GLN A 519 -45.47 50.91 41.90
C GLN A 519 -46.40 50.77 43.11
N THR A 520 -46.43 49.59 43.72
CA THR A 520 -47.25 49.31 44.90
C THR A 520 -46.36 49.16 46.12
N ALA A 521 -46.59 50.00 47.13
CA ALA A 521 -46.07 49.80 48.47
C ALA A 521 -47.12 49.03 49.29
N ALA A 522 -46.74 47.88 49.82
CA ALA A 522 -47.56 47.11 50.76
C ALA A 522 -47.01 47.29 52.18
N ARG A 523 -47.87 47.66 53.13
CA ARG A 523 -47.56 47.71 54.56
C ARG A 523 -48.48 46.76 55.31
N TYR A 524 -47.89 45.82 56.04
CA TYR A 524 -48.63 44.86 56.86
C TYR A 524 -48.36 45.12 58.34
N ALA A 525 -49.42 45.24 59.14
CA ALA A 525 -49.34 45.14 60.59
C ALA A 525 -49.58 43.68 60.96
N LEU A 526 -48.54 43.00 61.43
CA LEU A 526 -48.55 41.58 61.73
C LEU A 526 -48.58 41.36 63.24
N ARG A 527 -49.41 40.42 63.70
CA ARG A 527 -49.41 39.93 65.08
C ARG A 527 -49.07 38.46 65.10
N THR A 528 -47.98 38.13 65.77
CA THR A 528 -47.51 36.76 65.97
C THR A 528 -47.50 36.42 67.46
N LYS A 529 -47.57 35.13 67.78
CA LYS A 529 -47.30 34.63 69.15
C LYS A 529 -45.80 34.55 69.45
N ALA A 530 -44.93 34.68 68.44
CA ALA A 530 -43.49 34.70 68.62
C ALA A 530 -43.04 36.04 69.23
N PRO A 531 -42.23 36.04 70.30
CA PRO A 531 -41.79 37.26 70.97
C PRO A 531 -40.80 38.09 70.14
N PHE A 532 -40.20 37.50 69.11
CA PHE A 532 -39.30 38.17 68.16
C PHE A 532 -39.44 37.51 66.78
N VAL A 533 -39.49 38.32 65.72
CA VAL A 533 -39.42 37.87 64.32
C VAL A 533 -38.29 38.65 63.68
N GLN A 534 -37.19 37.97 63.37
CA GLN A 534 -36.10 38.54 62.60
C GLN A 534 -36.34 38.17 61.14
N LEU A 535 -36.44 39.18 60.28
CA LEU A 535 -36.54 39.02 58.83
C LEU A 535 -35.16 38.81 58.22
#